data_AF-A0A838HI75-F1
#
_entry.id   AF-A0A838HI75-F1
#
_cell.length_a   1.000
_cell.length_b   1.000
_cell.length_c   1.000
_cell.angle_alpha   90.00
_cell.angle_beta   90.00
_cell.angle_gamma   90.00
#
_symmetry.space_group_name_H-M   'P 1'
#
loop_
_entity.id
_entity.type
_entity.pdbx_description
1 polymer ?
#
loop_
_entity_poly.entity_id
_entity_poly.type
_entity_poly.pdbx_seq_one_letter_code
_entity_poly.pdbx_strand_id
1 'polypeptide(L)'
;RTLDNDWVLAMTGYVPDTPFLTALGVQVDPHTGIPTHDPGTMQSNVPGIYVAGVVAAGFDANKIFIENGKLHGPLIASAVA
;
A
#
# COMPACT_ATOMS: atom_id res chain seq x y z
N ARG A 1 10.02 28.80 -20.59
CA ARG A 1 11.47 29.12 -20.56
C ARG A 1 12.21 27.79 -20.68
N THR A 2 13.27 27.72 -21.47
CA THR A 2 13.97 26.46 -21.80
C THR A 2 15.44 26.59 -21.39
N LEU A 3 16.04 25.50 -20.93
CA LEU A 3 17.43 25.39 -20.51
C LEU A 3 18.05 24.16 -21.21
N ASP A 4 19.31 24.24 -21.61
CA ASP A 4 20.05 23.06 -22.10
C ASP A 4 20.30 22.08 -20.95
N ASN A 5 20.13 20.79 -21.23
CA ASN A 5 20.27 19.71 -20.25
C ASN A 5 20.49 18.35 -20.92
N ASP A 6 21.50 17.60 -20.46
CA ASP A 6 21.88 16.29 -21.02
C ASP A 6 21.05 15.12 -20.46
N TRP A 7 20.65 15.19 -19.17
CA TRP A 7 19.94 14.11 -18.49
C TRP A 7 18.90 14.61 -17.49
N VAL A 8 17.81 13.87 -17.32
CA VAL A 8 16.78 14.17 -16.32
C VAL A 8 16.66 13.02 -15.32
N LEU A 9 16.69 13.35 -14.04
CA LEU A 9 16.42 12.43 -12.93
C LEU A 9 15.06 12.76 -12.33
N ALA A 10 14.01 12.04 -12.75
CA ALA A 10 12.66 12.23 -12.24
C ALA A 10 12.45 11.50 -10.89
N MET A 11 12.94 12.09 -9.80
CA MET A 11 12.81 11.55 -8.44
C MET A 11 11.49 11.95 -7.77
N THR A 12 10.36 11.69 -8.44
CA THR A 12 9.01 12.14 -8.02
C THR A 12 8.30 11.16 -7.09
N GLY A 13 9.00 10.13 -6.60
CA GLY A 13 8.44 9.09 -5.73
C GLY A 13 7.63 8.03 -6.47
N TYR A 14 6.83 7.28 -5.71
CA TYR A 14 6.05 6.13 -6.16
C TYR A 14 4.67 6.14 -5.53
N VAL A 15 3.72 5.45 -6.17
CA VAL A 15 2.38 5.19 -5.64
C VAL A 15 2.10 3.68 -5.68
N PRO A 16 1.27 3.14 -4.78
CA PRO A 16 0.87 1.74 -4.83
C PRO A 16 0.06 1.44 -6.11
N ASP A 17 0.17 0.21 -6.61
CA ASP A 17 -0.61 -0.29 -7.73
C ASP A 17 -2.04 -0.61 -7.28
N THR A 18 -2.86 0.44 -7.18
CA THR A 18 -4.29 0.31 -6.84
C THR A 18 -5.10 -0.45 -7.91
N PRO A 19 -4.81 -0.34 -9.22
CA PRO A 19 -5.47 -1.17 -10.23
C PRO A 19 -5.37 -2.68 -9.95
N PHE A 20 -4.19 -3.19 -9.59
CA PHE A 20 -4.03 -4.60 -9.25
C PHE A 20 -4.93 -5.03 -8.07
N LEU A 21 -4.97 -4.22 -7.00
CA LEU A 21 -5.82 -4.50 -5.83
C LEU A 21 -7.30 -4.49 -6.20
N THR A 22 -7.74 -3.51 -6.99
CA THR A 22 -9.14 -3.44 -7.45
C THR A 22 -9.52 -4.60 -8.36
N ALA A 23 -8.60 -5.11 -9.19
CA ALA A 23 -8.81 -6.29 -10.03
C ALA A 23 -9.00 -7.57 -9.19
N LEU A 24 -8.43 -7.62 -7.98
CA LEU A 24 -8.65 -8.68 -7.01
C LEU A 24 -9.96 -8.50 -6.18
N GLY A 25 -10.72 -7.42 -6.42
CA GLY A 25 -11.94 -7.10 -5.70
C GLY A 25 -11.73 -6.32 -4.40
N VAL A 26 -10.49 -5.93 -4.09
CA VAL A 26 -10.18 -5.12 -2.91
C VAL A 26 -10.67 -3.69 -3.15
N GLN A 27 -11.46 -3.18 -2.21
CA GLN A 27 -11.90 -1.80 -2.20
C GLN A 27 -10.72 -0.91 -1.79
N VAL A 28 -10.51 0.19 -2.53
CA VAL A 28 -9.45 1.15 -2.25
C VAL A 28 -10.08 2.54 -2.16
N ASP A 29 -9.73 3.29 -1.12
CA ASP A 29 -10.14 4.68 -0.99
C ASP A 29 -9.51 5.49 -2.14
N PRO A 30 -10.32 6.16 -2.99
CA PRO A 30 -9.82 6.87 -4.17
C PRO A 30 -9.02 8.14 -3.83
N HIS A 31 -9.18 8.68 -2.62
CA HIS A 31 -8.50 9.88 -2.16
C HIS A 31 -7.20 9.55 -1.45
N THR A 32 -7.20 8.50 -0.63
CA THR A 32 -6.03 8.13 0.18
C THR A 32 -5.20 7.01 -0.44
N GLY A 33 -5.75 6.22 -1.36
CA GLY A 33 -5.10 5.04 -1.93
C GLY A 33 -5.01 3.85 -0.97
N ILE A 34 -5.63 3.94 0.20
CA ILE A 34 -5.57 2.91 1.24
C ILE A 34 -6.56 1.78 0.89
N PRO A 35 -6.12 0.52 0.76
CA PRO A 35 -7.03 -0.60 0.61
C PRO A 35 -7.82 -0.83 1.91
N THR A 36 -9.12 -1.13 1.81
CA THR A 36 -9.95 -1.50 2.95
C THR A 36 -9.41 -2.77 3.60
N HIS A 37 -9.11 -2.70 4.90
CA HIS A 37 -8.67 -3.83 5.68
C HIS A 37 -9.03 -3.68 7.16
N ASP A 38 -9.12 -4.80 7.87
CA ASP A 38 -9.23 -4.85 9.32
C ASP A 38 -7.83 -4.63 9.95
N PRO A 39 -7.64 -3.67 10.87
CA PRO A 39 -6.33 -3.35 11.42
C PRO A 39 -5.79 -4.39 12.43
N GLY A 40 -6.62 -5.30 12.93
CA GLY A 40 -6.22 -6.36 13.87
C GLY A 40 -5.77 -7.64 13.17
N THR A 41 -6.20 -7.88 11.94
CA THR A 41 -5.92 -9.09 11.15
C THR A 41 -5.21 -8.80 9.83
N MET A 42 -5.27 -7.54 9.38
CA MET A 42 -4.87 -7.06 8.06
C MET A 42 -5.64 -7.69 6.90
N GLN A 43 -6.78 -8.35 7.17
CA GLN A 43 -7.63 -8.93 6.13
C GLN A 43 -8.39 -7.84 5.39
N SER A 44 -8.39 -7.89 4.06
CA SER A 44 -9.16 -6.97 3.23
C SER A 44 -10.67 -7.27 3.26
N ASN A 45 -11.47 -6.48 2.54
CA ASN A 45 -12.87 -6.81 2.30
C ASN A 45 -13.08 -8.11 1.49
N VAL A 46 -12.02 -8.66 0.86
CA VAL A 46 -12.06 -9.92 0.13
C VAL A 46 -11.50 -11.03 1.03
N PRO A 47 -12.31 -12.04 1.40
CA PRO A 47 -11.85 -13.15 2.23
C PRO A 47 -10.63 -13.86 1.63
N GLY A 48 -9.63 -14.11 2.48
CA GLY A 48 -8.36 -14.74 2.07
C GLY A 48 -7.34 -13.80 1.45
N ILE A 49 -7.66 -12.52 1.21
CA ILE A 49 -6.70 -11.50 0.75
C ILE A 49 -6.33 -10.59 1.92
N TYR A 50 -5.03 -10.49 2.20
CA TYR A 50 -4.47 -9.69 3.28
C TYR A 50 -3.50 -8.65 2.73
N VAL A 51 -3.34 -7.54 3.45
CA VAL A 51 -2.49 -6.41 3.05
C VAL A 51 -1.35 -6.24 4.05
N ALA A 52 -0.11 -6.14 3.59
CA ALA A 52 1.03 -5.95 4.49
C ALA A 52 2.05 -4.96 3.93
N GLY A 53 2.59 -4.14 4.82
CA GLY A 53 3.65 -3.18 4.51
C GLY A 53 3.11 -1.88 3.92
N VAL A 54 3.94 -1.18 3.16
CA VAL A 54 3.71 0.21 2.72
C VAL A 54 2.45 0.40 1.88
N VAL A 55 1.94 -0.66 1.24
CA VAL A 55 0.69 -0.62 0.48
C VAL A 55 -0.53 -0.25 1.36
N ALA A 56 -0.50 -0.57 2.66
CA ALA A 56 -1.55 -0.16 3.61
C ALA A 56 -1.52 1.34 3.94
N ALA A 57 -0.47 2.07 3.53
CA ALA A 57 -0.33 3.51 3.73
C ALA A 57 -0.96 4.36 2.61
N GLY A 58 -1.30 3.72 1.48
CA GLY A 58 -1.82 4.41 0.30
C GLY A 58 -0.85 5.43 -0.29
N PHE A 59 -1.35 6.62 -0.62
CA PHE A 59 -0.57 7.74 -1.20
C PHE A 59 0.27 8.49 -0.17
N ASP A 60 0.08 8.22 1.13
CA ASP A 60 0.89 8.80 2.20
C ASP A 60 1.96 7.80 2.65
N ALA A 61 3.01 7.67 1.83
CA ALA A 61 4.11 6.72 2.03
C ALA A 61 4.93 6.97 3.32
N ASN A 62 4.65 8.04 4.08
CA ASN A 62 5.36 8.37 5.32
C ASN A 62 4.67 7.82 6.58
N LYS A 63 3.63 6.98 6.44
CA LYS A 63 2.93 6.36 7.57
C LYS A 63 3.46 4.98 7.94
N ILE A 64 3.91 4.21 6.95
CA ILE A 64 4.34 2.82 7.13
C ILE A 64 5.76 2.68 6.58
N PHE A 65 6.64 2.20 7.43
CA PHE A 65 8.04 1.90 7.18
C PHE A 65 8.33 0.45 7.56
N ILE A 66 9.60 0.05 7.51
CA ILE A 66 9.98 -1.32 7.90
C ILE A 66 9.70 -1.54 9.40
N GLU A 67 9.88 -0.53 10.23
CA GLU A 67 9.79 -0.60 11.69
C GLU A 67 8.40 -0.99 12.18
N ASN A 68 7.35 -0.40 11.60
CA ASN A 68 5.97 -0.68 11.94
C ASN A 68 5.32 -1.66 10.95
N GLY A 69 5.65 -1.59 9.66
CA GLY A 69 5.08 -2.44 8.62
C GLY A 69 5.40 -3.92 8.79
N LYS A 70 6.55 -4.26 9.41
CA LYS A 70 6.92 -5.65 9.73
C LYS A 70 5.96 -6.31 10.74
N LEU A 71 5.20 -5.52 11.50
CA LEU A 71 4.27 -6.02 12.52
C LEU A 71 2.95 -6.55 11.92
N HIS A 72 2.67 -6.27 10.64
CA HIS A 72 1.49 -6.83 9.96
C HIS A 72 1.57 -8.34 9.77
N GLY A 73 2.77 -8.88 9.53
CA GLY A 73 2.97 -10.33 9.31
C GLY A 73 2.46 -11.20 10.48
N PRO A 74 2.86 -10.91 11.74
CA PRO A 74 2.31 -11.59 12.91
C PRO A 74 0.77 -11.53 13.04
N LEU A 75 0.14 -10.42 12.66
CA LEU A 75 -1.32 -10.29 12.68
C LEU A 75 -1.97 -11.22 11.66
N ILE A 76 -1.44 -11.25 10.43
CA ILE A 76 -1.92 -12.12 9.36
C ILE A 76 -1.72 -13.59 9.74
N ALA A 77 -0.54 -13.96 10.26
CA ALA A 77 -0.26 -15.33 10.67
C ALA A 77 -1.23 -15.81 11.76
N SER A 78 -1.57 -14.94 12.71
CA SER A 78 -2.54 -15.25 13.78
C SER A 78 -3.98 -15.37 13.26
N ALA A 79 -4.32 -14.63 12.21
CA ALA A 79 -5.65 -14.66 11.60
C ALA A 79 -5.88 -15.87 10.66
N VAL A 80 -4.80 -16.49 10.16
CA VAL A 80 -4.85 -17.65 9.26
C VAL A 80 -4.72 -18.98 10.00
N ALA A 81 -4.08 -18.99 11.17
CA ALA A 81 -3.88 -20.17 12.02
C ALA A 81 -5.20 -20.65 12.65
#